data_AF-A0A319CQQ5-F1
#
_entry.id   AF-A0A319CQQ5-F1
#
_cell.length_a   1.000
_cell.length_b   1.000
_cell.length_c   1.000
_cell.angle_alpha   90.00
_cell.angle_beta   90.00
_cell.angle_gamma   90.00
#
_symmetry.space_group_name_H-M   'P 1'
#
loop_
_entity.id
_entity.type
_entity.pdbx_description
1 polymer ?
#
loop_
_entity_poly.entity_id
_entity_poly.type
_entity_poly.pdbx_seq_one_letter_code
_entity_poly.pdbx_strand_id
1 'polypeptide(L)'
;MTVIPAADDNSRKPYDAVIQSIVDYVYDYEITNETAWVRAKLALMDALGAALESIHTSPQCAALVGPAFPSAPGTSGLFRLPGTSYQLDILKGAFDLGAMIRYLDHNDAFPGAEWGHPS
;
A
#
# COMPACT_ATOMS: atom_id res chain seq x y z
N MET A 1 -37.80 -25.73 37.21
CA MET A 1 -37.84 -26.11 35.78
C MET A 1 -36.71 -25.37 35.11
N THR A 2 -35.63 -26.07 34.76
CA THR A 2 -34.37 -25.45 34.28
C THR A 2 -34.50 -25.16 32.79
N VAL A 3 -34.36 -23.90 32.39
CA VAL A 3 -34.37 -23.51 30.98
C VAL A 3 -33.06 -23.98 30.35
N ILE A 4 -33.14 -24.92 29.42
CA ILE A 4 -31.99 -25.32 28.61
C ILE A 4 -31.76 -24.19 27.60
N PRO A 5 -30.57 -23.57 27.54
CA PRO A 5 -30.28 -22.56 26.52
C PRO A 5 -30.35 -23.19 25.13
N ALA A 6 -30.90 -22.45 24.17
CA ALA A 6 -30.93 -22.88 22.79
C ALA A 6 -29.49 -23.11 22.28
N ALA A 7 -29.29 -24.16 21.49
CA ALA A 7 -27.99 -24.43 20.87
C ALA A 7 -27.59 -23.26 19.96
N ASP A 8 -26.32 -22.85 20.04
CA ASP A 8 -25.79 -21.80 19.19
C ASP A 8 -25.86 -22.20 17.70
N ASP A 9 -26.24 -21.24 16.86
CA ASP A 9 -26.24 -21.41 15.41
C ASP A 9 -24.79 -21.46 14.90
N ASN A 10 -24.34 -22.66 14.51
CA ASN A 10 -23.01 -22.92 13.96
C ASN A 10 -22.98 -22.85 12.42
N SER A 11 -23.99 -22.25 11.78
CA SER A 11 -23.96 -22.00 10.35
C SER A 11 -22.95 -20.89 10.02
N ARG A 12 -22.15 -21.10 8.97
CA ARG A 12 -21.20 -20.09 8.51
C ARG A 12 -21.96 -18.91 7.91
N LYS A 13 -21.96 -17.79 8.62
CA LYS A 13 -22.51 -16.53 8.12
C LYS A 13 -21.69 -16.03 6.91
N PRO A 14 -22.33 -15.32 5.96
CA PRO A 14 -21.60 -14.60 4.92
C PRO A 14 -20.73 -13.50 5.54
N TYR A 15 -19.76 -12.99 4.77
CA TYR A 15 -19.02 -11.79 5.14
C TYR A 15 -19.93 -10.57 5.23
N ASP A 16 -19.54 -9.55 5.99
CA ASP A 16 -20.29 -8.29 6.05
C ASP A 16 -20.42 -7.65 4.67
N ALA A 17 -21.53 -6.96 4.44
CA ALA A 17 -21.84 -6.36 3.14
C ALA A 17 -20.72 -5.42 2.65
N VAL A 18 -20.08 -4.68 3.57
CA VAL A 18 -18.96 -3.78 3.22
C VAL A 18 -17.76 -4.52 2.63
N ILE A 19 -17.44 -5.72 3.14
CA ILE A 19 -16.35 -6.56 2.63
C ILE A 19 -16.71 -7.06 1.24
N GLN A 20 -17.94 -7.54 1.07
CA GLN A 20 -18.43 -8.00 -0.23
C GLN A 20 -18.38 -6.89 -1.27
N SER A 21 -18.84 -5.67 -0.93
CA SER A 21 -18.80 -4.53 -1.85
C SER A 21 -17.38 -4.12 -2.28
N ILE A 22 -16.39 -4.21 -1.39
CA ILE A 22 -14.99 -3.95 -1.75
C ILE A 22 -14.48 -5.03 -2.71
N VAL A 23 -14.80 -6.31 -2.45
CA VAL A 23 -14.42 -7.42 -3.33
C VAL A 23 -15.05 -7.26 -4.71
N ASP A 24 -16.35 -7.04 -4.79
CA ASP A 24 -17.07 -6.87 -6.06
C ASP A 24 -16.49 -5.69 -6.86
N TYR A 25 -16.14 -4.58 -6.19
CA TYR A 25 -15.49 -3.46 -6.86
C TYR A 25 -14.09 -3.81 -7.38
N VAL A 26 -13.25 -4.46 -6.59
CA VAL A 26 -11.86 -4.77 -6.98
C VAL A 26 -11.80 -5.79 -8.11
N TYR A 27 -12.71 -6.77 -8.15
CA TYR A 27 -12.68 -7.85 -9.13
C TYR A 27 -13.47 -7.54 -10.40
N ASP A 28 -14.62 -6.86 -10.30
CA ASP A 28 -15.58 -6.81 -11.41
C ASP A 28 -15.80 -5.40 -11.99
N TYR A 29 -15.31 -4.34 -11.34
CA TYR A 29 -15.50 -2.98 -11.84
C TYR A 29 -14.48 -2.61 -12.92
N GLU A 30 -14.96 -2.17 -14.08
CA GLU A 30 -14.12 -1.67 -15.17
C GLU A 30 -13.98 -0.14 -15.12
N ILE A 31 -12.74 0.37 -15.03
CA ILE A 31 -12.45 1.80 -15.05
C ILE A 31 -12.37 2.30 -16.50
N THR A 32 -13.45 2.91 -16.98
CA THR A 32 -13.56 3.45 -18.36
C THR A 32 -13.26 4.95 -18.48
N ASN A 33 -13.05 5.64 -17.36
CA ASN A 33 -12.82 7.09 -17.35
C ASN A 33 -11.38 7.44 -17.73
N GLU A 34 -11.17 7.98 -18.94
CA GLU A 34 -9.85 8.40 -19.42
C GLU A 34 -9.16 9.44 -18.52
N THR A 35 -9.93 10.37 -17.93
CA THR A 35 -9.40 11.37 -17.01
C THR A 35 -8.84 10.73 -15.74
N ALA A 36 -9.45 9.65 -15.26
CA ALA A 36 -8.94 8.90 -14.11
C ALA A 36 -7.57 8.28 -14.43
N TRP A 37 -7.42 7.67 -15.61
CA TRP A 37 -6.14 7.12 -16.06
C TRP A 37 -5.06 8.18 -16.27
N VAL A 38 -5.41 9.37 -16.77
CA VAL A 38 -4.47 10.49 -16.87
C VAL A 38 -3.99 10.92 -15.47
N ARG A 39 -4.92 11.09 -14.52
CA ARG A 39 -4.58 11.49 -13.15
C ARG A 39 -3.79 10.43 -12.40
N ALA A 40 -4.09 9.14 -12.58
CA ALA A 40 -3.34 8.04 -11.97
C ALA A 40 -1.87 8.04 -12.41
N LYS A 41 -1.60 8.31 -13.70
CA LYS A 41 -0.22 8.46 -14.20
C LYS A 41 0.51 9.64 -13.55
N LEU A 42 -0.18 10.76 -13.37
CA LEU A 42 0.39 11.93 -12.70
C LEU A 42 0.66 11.65 -11.22
N ALA A 43 -0.27 11.00 -10.52
CA ALA A 43 -0.10 10.60 -9.12
C ALA A 43 1.08 9.63 -8.93
N LEU A 44 1.26 8.68 -9.86
CA LEU A 44 2.43 7.79 -9.84
C LEU A 44 3.75 8.57 -10.00
N MET A 45 3.81 9.54 -10.92
CA MET A 45 5.00 10.37 -11.12
C MET A 45 5.30 11.24 -9.91
N ASP A 46 4.26 11.82 -9.30
CA ASP A 46 4.34 12.64 -8.09
C ASP A 46 4.85 11.83 -6.89
N ALA A 47 4.24 10.68 -6.61
CA ALA A 47 4.65 9.79 -5.52
C ALA A 47 6.10 9.32 -5.67
N LEU A 48 6.53 8.94 -6.89
CA LEU A 48 7.92 8.59 -7.15
C LEU A 48 8.86 9.79 -6.97
N GLY A 49 8.42 11.00 -7.32
CA GLY A 49 9.16 12.24 -7.06
C GLY A 49 9.37 12.48 -5.57
N ALA A 50 8.30 12.41 -4.77
CA ALA A 50 8.35 12.55 -3.32
C ALA A 50 9.25 11.50 -2.66
N ALA A 51 9.20 10.25 -3.16
CA ALA A 51 10.08 9.18 -2.69
C ALA A 51 11.56 9.46 -2.96
N LEU A 52 11.91 9.90 -4.17
CA LEU A 52 13.28 10.24 -4.54
C LEU A 52 13.81 11.46 -3.76
N GLU A 53 12.97 12.48 -3.57
CA GLU A 53 13.29 13.64 -2.74
C GLU A 53 13.59 13.20 -1.30
N SER A 54 12.68 12.41 -0.71
CA SER A 54 12.79 11.98 0.69
C SER A 54 14.08 11.23 0.97
N ILE A 55 14.44 10.25 0.14
CA ILE A 55 15.65 9.46 0.36
C ILE A 55 16.95 10.24 0.12
N HIS A 56 16.94 11.24 -0.78
CA HIS A 56 18.15 12.03 -1.10
C HIS A 56 18.36 13.21 -0.16
N THR A 57 17.28 13.79 0.36
CA THR A 57 17.34 15.03 1.17
C THR A 57 17.23 14.78 2.67
N SER A 58 16.66 13.64 3.10
CA SER A 58 16.58 13.26 4.51
C SER A 58 17.50 12.09 4.87
N PRO A 59 18.58 12.33 5.64
CA PRO A 59 19.41 11.26 6.19
C PRO A 59 18.63 10.29 7.08
N GLN A 60 17.58 10.77 7.75
CA GLN A 60 16.74 9.94 8.60
C GLN A 60 15.86 8.99 7.79
N CYS A 61 15.29 9.45 6.67
CA CYS A 61 14.60 8.56 5.72
C CYS A 61 15.57 7.50 5.18
N ALA A 62 16.76 7.93 4.74
CA ALA A 62 17.78 7.03 4.21
C ALA A 62 18.22 5.94 5.21
N ALA A 63 18.20 6.23 6.51
CA ALA A 63 18.56 5.29 7.58
C ALA A 63 17.47 4.23 7.87
N LEU A 64 16.21 4.47 7.45
CA LEU A 64 15.10 3.52 7.65
C LEU A 64 15.02 2.47 6.53
N VAL A 65 15.47 2.83 5.34
CA VAL A 65 15.32 2.02 4.12
C VAL A 65 16.56 1.19 3.82
N GLY A 66 16.37 0.07 3.11
CA GLY A 66 17.42 -0.88 2.78
C GLY A 66 17.15 -2.30 3.28
N PRO A 67 18.00 -3.26 2.92
CA PRO A 67 17.75 -4.67 3.23
C PRO A 67 17.84 -4.94 4.74
N ALA A 68 16.85 -5.64 5.30
CA ALA A 68 16.84 -6.02 6.73
C ALA A 68 17.95 -7.02 7.09
N PHE A 69 18.38 -7.82 6.11
CA PHE A 69 19.49 -8.76 6.20
C PHE A 69 20.35 -8.65 4.94
N PRO A 70 21.66 -8.95 5.00
CA PRO A 70 22.51 -8.96 3.82
C PRO A 70 21.87 -9.78 2.70
N SER A 71 21.69 -9.16 1.52
CA SER A 71 21.03 -9.82 0.40
C SER A 71 21.88 -10.97 -0.15
N ALA A 72 21.25 -12.12 -0.38
CA ALA A 72 21.91 -13.23 -1.05
C ALA A 72 22.02 -12.92 -2.56
N PRO A 73 23.23 -12.92 -3.16
CA PRO A 73 23.39 -12.71 -4.58
C PRO A 73 22.60 -13.76 -5.38
N GLY A 74 21.90 -13.34 -6.45
CA GLY A 74 21.26 -14.27 -7.40
C GLY A 74 19.79 -14.62 -7.14
N THR A 75 19.12 -13.98 -6.19
CA THR A 75 17.69 -14.19 -5.97
C THR A 75 16.88 -13.48 -7.06
N SER A 76 16.24 -14.24 -7.96
CA SER A 76 15.31 -13.69 -8.95
C SER A 76 14.01 -13.23 -8.29
N GLY A 77 13.42 -12.14 -8.78
CA GLY A 77 12.10 -11.67 -8.32
C GLY A 77 12.14 -10.68 -7.14
N LEU A 78 13.32 -10.18 -6.76
CA LEU A 78 13.43 -9.11 -5.76
C LEU A 78 12.90 -7.78 -6.30
N PHE A 79 12.25 -7.01 -5.43
CA PHE A 79 11.82 -5.65 -5.68
C PHE A 79 13.03 -4.70 -5.70
N ARG A 80 13.12 -3.86 -6.73
CA ARG A 80 14.18 -2.84 -6.85
C ARG A 80 13.64 -1.52 -6.33
N LEU A 81 14.21 -1.04 -5.22
CA LEU A 81 13.78 0.22 -4.62
C LEU A 81 14.27 1.42 -5.46
N PRO A 82 13.37 2.23 -6.05
CA PRO A 82 13.76 3.35 -6.90
C PRO A 82 14.72 4.33 -6.20
N GLY A 83 15.71 4.84 -6.94
CA GLY A 83 16.72 5.75 -6.40
C GLY A 83 17.82 5.10 -5.56
N THR A 84 17.87 3.76 -5.51
CA THR A 84 18.90 3.01 -4.76
C THR A 84 19.46 1.83 -5.56
N SER A 85 20.50 1.19 -5.02
CA SER A 85 21.00 -0.10 -5.48
C SER A 85 20.34 -1.30 -4.77
N TYR A 86 19.34 -1.06 -3.91
CA TYR A 86 18.75 -2.10 -3.07
C TYR A 86 17.85 -3.05 -3.86
N GLN A 87 17.97 -4.33 -3.53
CA GLN A 87 17.10 -5.40 -3.99
C GLN A 87 16.50 -6.05 -2.74
N LEU A 88 15.18 -5.97 -2.62
CA LEU A 88 14.43 -6.26 -1.40
C LEU A 88 13.39 -7.36 -1.64
N ASP A 89 13.04 -8.11 -0.61
CA ASP A 89 11.80 -8.89 -0.63
C ASP A 89 10.58 -7.96 -0.73
N ILE A 90 9.42 -8.52 -1.08
CA ILE A 90 8.21 -7.73 -1.34
C ILE A 90 7.75 -6.95 -0.09
N LEU A 91 7.90 -7.53 1.12
CA LEU A 91 7.47 -6.88 2.34
C LEU A 91 8.35 -5.67 2.66
N LYS A 92 9.68 -5.85 2.60
CA LYS A 92 10.60 -4.73 2.81
C LYS A 92 10.51 -3.69 1.69
N GLY A 93 10.32 -4.12 0.45
CA GLY A 93 10.12 -3.23 -0.70
C GLY A 93 8.88 -2.35 -0.56
N ALA A 94 7.75 -2.93 -0.12
CA ALA A 94 6.51 -2.19 0.11
C ALA A 94 6.66 -1.17 1.26
N PHE A 95 7.25 -1.58 2.38
CA PHE A 95 7.51 -0.67 3.50
C PHE A 95 8.45 0.47 3.08
N ASP A 96 9.55 0.16 2.39
CA ASP A 96 10.55 1.16 2.02
C ASP A 96 10.02 2.18 1.02
N LEU A 97 9.32 1.71 -0.01
CA LEU A 97 8.72 2.63 -0.98
C LEU A 97 7.64 3.49 -0.32
N GLY A 98 6.74 2.91 0.48
CA GLY A 98 5.69 3.66 1.17
C GLY A 98 6.24 4.69 2.16
N ALA A 99 7.24 4.29 2.95
CA ALA A 99 7.93 5.21 3.86
C ALA A 99 8.60 6.36 3.10
N MET A 100 9.24 6.08 1.97
CA MET A 100 9.86 7.11 1.12
C MET A 100 8.82 8.06 0.54
N ILE A 101 7.72 7.56 -0.03
CA ILE A 101 6.65 8.39 -0.63
C ILE A 101 6.13 9.40 0.40
N ARG A 102 5.88 8.94 1.64
CA ARG A 102 5.19 9.74 2.65
C ARG A 102 6.11 10.58 3.55
N TYR A 103 7.42 10.32 3.57
CA TYR A 103 8.33 10.81 4.62
C TYR A 103 8.28 12.33 4.84
N LEU A 104 8.31 13.10 3.75
CA LEU A 104 8.33 14.57 3.79
C LEU A 104 6.95 15.22 3.71
N ASP A 105 5.88 14.43 3.60
CA ASP A 105 4.50 14.94 3.45
C ASP A 105 4.28 15.79 2.18
N HIS A 106 4.95 15.39 1.09
CA HIS A 106 4.88 16.09 -0.21
C HIS A 106 4.09 15.33 -1.27
N ASN A 107 3.66 14.10 -0.97
CA ASN A 107 2.79 13.32 -1.84
C ASN A 107 1.33 13.81 -1.79
N ASP A 108 0.47 13.24 -2.63
CA ASP A 108 -0.93 13.66 -2.76
C ASP A 108 -1.72 13.63 -1.43
N ALA A 109 -2.85 14.35 -1.39
CA ALA A 109 -3.72 14.42 -0.23
C ALA A 109 -5.19 14.34 -0.61
N PHE A 110 -5.98 13.66 0.22
CA PHE A 110 -7.42 13.51 0.07
C PHE A 110 -8.13 13.96 1.36
N PRO A 111 -8.63 15.22 1.41
CA PRO A 111 -9.38 15.71 2.56
C PRO A 111 -10.82 15.19 2.52
N GLY A 112 -11.11 14.16 3.32
CA GLY A 112 -12.45 13.62 3.53
C GLY A 112 -12.98 13.89 4.94
N ALA A 113 -13.98 13.11 5.35
CA ALA A 113 -14.36 13.03 6.77
C ALA A 113 -13.20 12.49 7.62
N GLU A 114 -12.41 11.58 7.03
CA GLU A 114 -11.06 11.24 7.47
C GLU A 114 -10.06 11.82 6.46
N TRP A 115 -8.91 12.29 6.94
CA TRP A 115 -7.85 12.83 6.08
C TRP A 115 -6.84 11.73 5.76
N GLY A 116 -6.35 11.70 4.52
CA GLY A 116 -5.37 10.70 4.12
C GLY A 116 -4.61 11.04 2.85
N HIS A 117 -3.68 10.14 2.50
CA HIS A 117 -2.82 10.22 1.34
C HIS A 117 -2.93 8.88 0.60
N PRO A 118 -3.71 8.78 -0.49
CA PRO A 118 -3.93 7.51 -1.18
C PRO A 118 -2.73 6.95 -1.96
N SER A 119 -1.72 7.78 -2.25
CA SER A 119 -0.50 7.40 -2.99
C SER A 119 0.43 6.41 -2.29
#